data_AF-A0A932LRG3-F1
#
_entry.id   AF-A0A932LRG3-F1
#
_cell.length_a   1.000
_cell.length_b   1.000
_cell.length_c   1.000
_cell.angle_alpha   90.00
_cell.angle_beta   90.00
_cell.angle_gamma   90.00
#
_symmetry.space_group_name_H-M   'P 1'
#
loop_
_entity.id
_entity.type
_entity.pdbx_description
1 polymer ?
#
loop_
_entity_poly.entity_id
_entity_poly.type
_entity_poly.pdbx_seq_one_letter_code
_entity_poly.pdbx_strand_id
1 'polypeptide(L)'
;MNITQNQLDAIVASVLAVNKYGIEKAYAILPALRKAGLLDCESVAKEPIRKVMIRLAETGYDRGLLTEMMAGRLVDLMKAVSARQLDPLPALIARGDRVNATELLCSIKGIGPSVARDVWMLLQQDL
;
A
#
# COMPACT_ATOMS: atom_id res chain seq x y z
N MET A 1 -10.34 8.39 -8.91
CA MET A 1 -9.78 7.57 -7.83
C MET A 1 -10.66 7.84 -6.63
N ASN A 2 -11.34 6.81 -6.11
CA ASN A 2 -12.29 6.97 -5.01
C ASN A 2 -11.71 6.61 -3.64
N ILE A 3 -10.52 6.01 -3.57
CA ILE A 3 -9.85 5.77 -2.30
C ILE A 3 -9.33 7.08 -1.69
N THR A 4 -9.48 7.25 -0.39
CA THR A 4 -8.98 8.42 0.35
C THR A 4 -7.48 8.32 0.60
N GLN A 5 -6.84 9.43 0.98
CA GLN A 5 -5.42 9.40 1.36
C GLN A 5 -5.17 8.47 2.56
N ASN A 6 -6.05 8.47 3.57
CA ASN A 6 -5.92 7.57 4.72
C ASN A 6 -6.02 6.09 4.30
N GLN A 7 -6.90 5.78 3.34
CA GLN A 7 -7.01 4.44 2.79
C GLN A 7 -5.75 4.03 2.04
N LEU A 8 -5.21 4.92 1.20
CA LEU A 8 -3.94 4.67 0.53
C LEU A 8 -2.78 4.47 1.52
N ASP A 9 -2.67 5.34 2.52
CA ASP A 9 -1.66 5.27 3.58
C ASP A 9 -1.73 3.93 4.33
N ALA A 10 -2.94 3.47 4.71
CA ALA A 10 -3.14 2.18 5.38
C ALA A 10 -2.74 0.99 4.50
N ILE A 11 -3.10 1.02 3.21
CA ILE A 11 -2.74 -0.05 2.26
C ILE A 11 -1.22 -0.10 2.05
N VAL A 12 -0.60 1.05 1.82
CA VAL A 12 0.85 1.14 1.61
C VAL A 12 1.60 0.67 2.87
N ALA A 13 1.21 1.16 4.05
CA ALA A 13 1.82 0.74 5.30
C ALA A 13 1.70 -0.78 5.51
N SER A 14 0.53 -1.36 5.25
CA SER A 14 0.28 -2.81 5.38
C SER A 14 1.11 -3.62 4.39
N VAL A 15 1.28 -3.13 3.14
CA VAL A 15 2.16 -3.77 2.16
C VAL A 15 3.62 -3.74 2.61
N LEU A 16 4.10 -2.64 3.18
CA LEU A 16 5.49 -2.48 3.63
C LEU A 16 5.79 -3.19 4.96
N ALA A 17 4.78 -3.39 5.81
CA ALA A 17 4.91 -4.01 7.13
C ALA A 17 5.26 -5.51 7.10
N VAL A 18 5.09 -6.16 5.95
CA VAL A 18 5.29 -7.61 5.76
C VAL A 18 6.71 -8.07 6.08
N ASN A 19 6.92 -9.39 6.13
CA ASN A 19 8.23 -9.99 6.38
C ASN A 19 8.90 -9.48 7.67
N LYS A 20 8.14 -9.25 8.74
CA LYS A 20 8.65 -8.78 10.05
C LYS A 20 9.18 -7.33 10.08
N TYR A 21 8.76 -6.46 9.16
CA TYR A 21 9.11 -5.03 9.25
C TYR A 21 8.37 -4.34 10.40
N GLY A 22 7.09 -4.66 10.56
CA GLY A 22 6.22 -4.10 11.60
C GLY A 22 5.42 -2.89 11.09
N ILE A 23 4.15 -2.83 11.49
CA ILE A 23 3.20 -1.83 10.98
C ILE A 23 3.52 -0.41 11.45
N GLU A 24 3.92 -0.24 12.70
CA GLU A 24 4.29 1.06 13.27
C GLU A 24 5.46 1.70 12.53
N LYS A 25 6.49 0.91 12.17
CA LYS A 25 7.62 1.37 11.38
C LYS A 25 7.20 1.79 9.97
N ALA A 26 6.30 1.03 9.35
CA ALA A 26 5.76 1.37 8.04
C ALA A 26 4.95 2.68 8.08
N TYR A 27 4.17 2.91 9.13
CA TYR A 27 3.48 4.19 9.34
C TYR A 27 4.44 5.36 9.56
N ALA A 28 5.49 5.16 10.35
CA ALA A 28 6.45 6.22 10.69
C ALA A 28 7.15 6.82 9.45
N ILE A 29 7.31 6.04 8.38
CA ILE A 29 7.95 6.50 7.14
C ILE A 29 6.97 7.12 6.11
N LEU A 30 5.65 7.04 6.31
CA LEU A 30 4.65 7.58 5.36
C LEU A 30 4.89 9.06 4.99
N PRO A 31 5.24 9.97 5.91
CA PRO A 31 5.56 11.35 5.54
C PRO A 31 6.76 11.46 4.59
N ALA A 32 7.80 10.63 4.80
CA ALA A 32 8.97 10.58 3.94
C ALA A 32 8.62 10.00 2.55
N LEU A 33 7.79 8.95 2.51
CA LEU A 33 7.26 8.38 1.25
C LEU A 33 6.48 9.43 0.44
N ARG A 34 5.61 10.21 1.10
CA ARG A 34 4.86 11.30 0.46
C ARG A 34 5.80 12.37 -0.09
N LYS A 35 6.75 12.85 0.72
CA LYS A 35 7.74 13.85 0.29
C LYS A 35 8.58 13.35 -0.88
N ALA A 36 8.92 12.06 -0.90
CA ALA A 36 9.65 11.44 -1.99
C ALA A 36 8.80 11.25 -3.24
N GLY A 37 7.47 11.45 -3.20
CA GLY A 37 6.53 11.23 -4.31
C GLY A 37 6.17 9.77 -4.52
N LEU A 38 6.42 8.89 -3.55
CA LEU A 38 6.17 7.44 -3.66
C LEU A 38 4.70 7.06 -3.48
N LEU A 39 3.85 8.02 -3.07
CA LEU A 39 2.40 7.85 -2.98
C LEU A 39 1.64 8.52 -4.13
N ASP A 40 2.35 9.05 -5.13
CA ASP A 40 1.73 9.47 -6.40
C ASP A 40 1.48 8.24 -7.27
N CYS A 41 0.22 7.78 -7.28
CA CYS A 41 -0.15 6.54 -7.93
C CYS A 41 0.12 6.58 -9.45
N GLU A 42 -0.19 7.69 -10.12
CA GLU A 42 -0.08 7.78 -11.58
C GLU A 42 1.38 7.79 -12.04
N SER A 43 2.23 8.52 -11.31
CA SER A 43 3.66 8.60 -11.59
C SER A 43 4.34 7.26 -11.29
N VAL A 44 4.15 6.72 -10.08
CA VAL A 44 4.84 5.51 -9.62
C VAL A 44 4.42 4.27 -10.40
N ALA A 45 3.16 4.18 -10.85
CA ALA A 45 2.68 3.06 -11.66
C ALA A 45 3.48 2.84 -12.95
N LYS A 46 4.11 3.90 -13.47
CA LYS A 46 4.87 3.90 -14.74
C LYS A 46 6.37 3.82 -14.52
N GLU A 47 6.84 3.90 -13.28
CA GLU A 47 8.26 3.94 -12.97
C GLU A 47 8.92 2.57 -13.03
N PRO A 48 10.19 2.49 -13.46
CA PRO A 48 10.99 1.28 -13.30
C PRO A 48 11.15 0.92 -11.82
N ILE A 49 11.00 -0.38 -11.49
CA ILE A 49 11.10 -0.89 -10.12
C ILE A 49 12.40 -0.44 -9.45
N ARG A 50 13.53 -0.45 -10.16
CA ARG A 50 14.83 -0.02 -9.64
C ARG A 50 14.84 1.43 -9.14
N LYS A 51 14.10 2.33 -9.80
CA LYS A 51 14.01 3.74 -9.40
C LYS A 51 13.17 3.87 -8.11
N VAL A 52 12.07 3.14 -8.03
CA VAL A 52 11.21 3.08 -6.83
C VAL A 52 11.96 2.47 -5.65
N MET A 53 12.77 1.43 -5.88
CA MET A 53 13.62 0.81 -4.86
C MET A 53 14.62 1.78 -4.25
N ILE A 54 15.34 2.56 -5.08
CA ILE A 54 16.30 3.56 -4.61
C ILE A 54 15.60 4.60 -3.74
N ARG A 55 14.47 5.15 -4.21
CA ARG A 55 13.68 6.13 -3.44
C ARG A 55 13.14 5.55 -2.13
N LEU A 56 12.70 4.28 -2.12
CA LEU A 56 12.27 3.61 -0.88
C LEU A 56 13.41 3.58 0.14
N ALA A 57 14.62 3.17 -0.27
CA ALA A 57 15.78 3.16 0.62
C ALA A 57 16.09 4.57 1.17
N GLU A 58 16.03 5.60 0.32
CA GLU A 58 16.26 7.00 0.70
C GLU A 58 15.23 7.54 1.71
N THR A 59 14.04 6.93 1.79
CA THR A 59 13.01 7.28 2.79
C THR A 59 13.16 6.55 4.12
N GLY A 60 14.21 5.74 4.29
CA GLY A 60 14.42 4.90 5.47
C GLY A 60 13.76 3.51 5.38
N TYR A 61 13.15 3.18 4.24
CA TYR A 61 12.74 1.81 3.92
C TYR A 61 13.87 1.06 3.23
N ASP A 62 14.94 0.76 3.97
CA ASP A 62 16.00 -0.12 3.50
C ASP A 62 15.94 -1.47 4.21
N ARG A 63 15.72 -2.52 3.42
CA ARG A 63 15.63 -3.90 3.86
C ARG A 63 16.58 -4.81 3.08
N GLY A 64 17.64 -4.24 2.50
CA GLY A 64 18.57 -4.97 1.66
C GLY A 64 17.87 -5.63 0.46
N LEU A 65 18.05 -6.94 0.31
CA LEU A 65 17.47 -7.72 -0.80
C LEU A 65 15.94 -7.65 -0.86
N LEU A 66 15.26 -7.38 0.25
CA LEU A 66 13.80 -7.27 0.27
C LEU A 66 13.28 -5.95 -0.31
N THR A 67 14.12 -4.90 -0.38
CA THR A 67 13.70 -3.58 -0.86
C THR A 67 13.19 -3.65 -2.31
N GLU A 68 13.85 -4.41 -3.18
CA GLU A 68 13.45 -4.57 -4.58
C GLU A 68 12.08 -5.25 -4.73
N MET A 69 11.89 -6.36 -4.01
CA MET A 69 10.60 -7.06 -4.00
C MET A 69 9.49 -6.11 -3.53
N MET A 70 9.77 -5.28 -2.53
CA MET A 70 8.77 -4.37 -1.99
C MET A 70 8.51 -3.17 -2.88
N ALA A 71 9.52 -2.68 -3.59
CA ALA A 71 9.35 -1.71 -4.67
C ALA A 71 8.45 -2.27 -5.78
N GLY A 72 8.63 -3.53 -6.16
CA GLY A 72 7.77 -4.21 -7.14
C GLY A 72 6.30 -4.28 -6.68
N ARG A 73 6.06 -4.65 -5.42
CA ARG A 73 4.71 -4.65 -4.84
C ARG A 73 4.09 -3.26 -4.77
N LEU A 74 4.89 -2.24 -4.42
CA LEU A 74 4.43 -0.86 -4.40
C LEU A 74 4.02 -0.40 -5.80
N VAL A 75 4.83 -0.69 -6.82
CA VAL A 75 4.48 -0.38 -8.22
C VAL A 75 3.20 -1.09 -8.65
N ASP A 76 3.06 -2.38 -8.36
CA ASP A 76 1.86 -3.15 -8.70
C ASP A 76 0.61 -2.61 -7.98
N LEU A 77 0.73 -2.18 -6.72
CA LEU A 77 -0.33 -1.47 -5.99
C LEU A 77 -0.68 -0.13 -6.67
N MET A 78 0.31 0.71 -6.99
CA MET A 78 0.06 2.01 -7.62
C MET A 78 -0.59 1.87 -8.99
N LYS A 79 -0.26 0.82 -9.75
CA LYS A 79 -0.96 0.47 -10.99
C LYS A 79 -2.42 0.13 -10.75
N ALA A 80 -2.73 -0.70 -9.75
CA ALA A 80 -4.10 -1.07 -9.41
C ALA A 80 -4.95 0.13 -9.00
N VAL A 81 -4.38 1.02 -8.17
CA VAL A 81 -5.02 2.27 -7.76
C VAL A 81 -5.28 3.18 -8.97
N SER A 82 -4.27 3.39 -9.81
CA SER A 82 -4.39 4.22 -11.02
C SER A 82 -5.42 3.65 -12.01
N ALA A 83 -5.51 2.33 -12.10
CA ALA A 83 -6.50 1.61 -12.90
C ALA A 83 -7.88 1.51 -12.22
N ARG A 84 -8.10 2.19 -11.10
CA ARG A 84 -9.38 2.24 -10.37
C ARG A 84 -9.89 0.89 -9.87
N GLN A 85 -9.01 -0.11 -9.73
CA GLN A 85 -9.39 -1.44 -9.26
C GLN A 85 -9.89 -1.42 -7.81
N LEU A 86 -9.42 -0.45 -7.00
CA LEU A 86 -9.82 -0.29 -5.61
C LEU A 86 -10.95 0.73 -5.40
N ASP A 87 -11.55 1.28 -6.46
CA ASP A 87 -12.66 2.25 -6.34
C ASP A 87 -13.88 1.72 -5.54
N PRO A 88 -14.19 0.40 -5.51
CA PRO A 88 -15.26 -0.14 -4.65
C PRO A 88 -14.91 -0.18 -3.16
N LEU A 89 -13.63 -0.15 -2.80
CA LEU A 89 -13.16 -0.37 -1.42
C LEU A 89 -13.81 0.56 -0.39
N PRO A 90 -13.92 1.89 -0.60
CA PRO A 90 -14.53 2.79 0.39
C PRO A 90 -15.95 2.38 0.76
N ALA A 91 -16.75 1.96 -0.22
CA ALA A 91 -18.12 1.54 0.00
C ALA A 91 -18.22 0.17 0.70
N LEU A 92 -17.22 -0.71 0.53
CA LEU A 92 -17.15 -1.99 1.25
C LEU A 92 -16.76 -1.77 2.72
N ILE A 93 -15.79 -0.89 2.99
CA ILE A 93 -15.41 -0.49 4.35
C ILE A 93 -16.61 0.14 5.08
N ALA A 94 -17.29 1.10 4.47
CA ALA A 94 -18.43 1.81 5.09
C ALA A 94 -19.61 0.88 5.43
N ARG A 95 -19.77 -0.23 4.69
CA ARG A 95 -20.82 -1.23 4.92
C ARG A 95 -20.41 -2.35 5.87
N GLY A 96 -19.17 -2.34 6.38
CA GLY A 96 -18.64 -3.43 7.19
C GLY A 96 -18.46 -4.74 6.43
N ASP A 97 -18.41 -4.69 5.10
CA ASP A 97 -18.32 -5.88 4.24
C ASP A 97 -16.89 -6.39 4.13
N ARG A 98 -16.44 -7.03 5.21
CA ARG A 98 -15.07 -7.52 5.36
C ARG A 98 -14.68 -8.56 4.32
N VAL A 99 -15.62 -9.44 3.95
CA VAL A 99 -15.35 -10.54 3.02
C VAL A 99 -15.03 -9.98 1.64
N ASN A 100 -15.93 -9.17 1.08
CA ASN A 100 -15.72 -8.58 -0.24
C ASN A 100 -14.54 -7.58 -0.24
N ALA A 101 -14.33 -6.83 0.85
CA ALA A 101 -13.15 -5.96 0.96
C ALA A 101 -11.84 -6.77 0.94
N THR A 102 -11.81 -7.92 1.62
CA THR A 102 -10.64 -8.81 1.64
C THR A 102 -10.39 -9.41 0.26
N GLU A 103 -11.43 -9.90 -0.41
CA GLU A 103 -11.33 -10.46 -1.77
C GLU A 103 -10.83 -9.41 -2.77
N LEU A 104 -11.39 -8.19 -2.73
CA LEU A 104 -10.96 -7.07 -3.55
C LEU A 104 -9.49 -6.70 -3.31
N LEU A 105 -9.05 -6.64 -2.05
CA LEU A 105 -7.66 -6.35 -1.72
C LEU A 105 -6.73 -7.47 -2.23
N CYS A 106 -7.13 -8.73 -2.06
CA CYS A 106 -6.33 -9.90 -2.47
C CYS A 106 -6.29 -10.10 -3.99
N SER A 107 -7.17 -9.45 -4.76
CA SER A 107 -7.07 -9.45 -6.23
C SER A 107 -5.89 -8.63 -6.74
N ILE A 108 -5.30 -7.78 -5.89
CA ILE A 108 -4.11 -6.99 -6.24
C ILE A 108 -2.85 -7.82 -6.04
N LYS A 109 -2.04 -7.92 -7.09
CA LYS A 109 -0.78 -8.65 -7.05
C LYS A 109 0.12 -8.14 -5.92
N GLY A 110 0.57 -9.05 -5.07
CA GLY A 110 1.43 -8.73 -3.93
C GLY A 110 0.69 -8.43 -2.62
N ILE A 111 -0.64 -8.38 -2.64
CA ILE A 111 -1.51 -8.30 -1.47
C ILE A 111 -2.10 -9.68 -1.20
N GLY A 112 -1.79 -10.23 -0.03
CA GLY A 112 -2.37 -11.48 0.45
C GLY A 112 -3.27 -11.27 1.66
N PRO A 113 -3.87 -12.35 2.21
CA PRO A 113 -4.82 -12.27 3.32
C PRO A 113 -4.28 -11.54 4.56
N SER A 114 -2.98 -11.68 4.86
CA SER A 114 -2.37 -10.97 5.99
C SER A 114 -2.36 -9.46 5.79
N VAL A 115 -2.01 -8.99 4.59
CA VAL A 115 -2.01 -7.56 4.26
C VAL A 115 -3.44 -7.03 4.28
N ALA A 116 -4.39 -7.74 3.68
CA ALA A 116 -5.80 -7.34 3.65
C ALA A 116 -6.40 -7.23 5.07
N ARG A 117 -6.05 -8.15 5.96
CA ARG A 117 -6.43 -8.07 7.39
C ARG A 117 -5.84 -6.83 8.05
N ASP A 118 -4.56 -6.55 7.85
CA ASP A 118 -3.92 -5.40 8.49
C ASP A 118 -4.54 -4.08 7.98
N VAL A 119 -4.83 -3.97 6.67
CA VAL A 119 -5.59 -2.83 6.09
C VAL A 119 -6.95 -2.68 6.76
N TRP A 120 -7.71 -3.76 6.88
CA TRP A 120 -9.02 -3.73 7.52
C TRP A 120 -8.93 -3.23 8.97
N MET A 121 -7.95 -3.72 9.74
CA MET A 121 -7.76 -3.30 11.13
C MET A 121 -7.46 -1.81 11.24
N LEU A 122 -6.60 -1.27 10.38
CA LEU A 122 -6.22 0.13 10.39
C LEU A 122 -7.39 1.05 10.01
N LEU A 123 -8.18 0.66 9.01
CA LEU A 123 -9.32 1.46 8.56
C LEU A 123 -10.53 1.42 9.49
N GLN A 124 -10.53 0.53 10.49
CA GLN A 124 -11.55 0.47 11.54
C GLN A 124 -11.16 1.27 12.78
N GLN A 125 -9.89 1.67 12.94
CA GLN A 125 -9.43 2.46 14.10
C GLN A 125 -9.64 3.98 13.92
N ASP A 126 -9.93 4.42 12.69
CA ASP A 126 -10.20 5.82 12.33
C ASP A 126 -11.73 6.12 12.16
N LEU A 127 -12.60 5.20 12.56
CA LEU A 127 -14.07 5.36 12.57
C LEU A 127 -14.63 5.48 14.00
#